data_AF-A0A0N8KGE3-F1
#
_entry.id   AF-A0A0N8KGE3-F1
#
_cell.length_a   1.000
_cell.length_b   1.000
_cell.length_c   1.000
_cell.angle_alpha   90.00
_cell.angle_beta   90.00
_cell.angle_gamma   90.00
#
_symmetry.space_group_name_H-M   'P 1'
#
loop_
_entity.id
_entity.type
_entity.pdbx_description
1 polymer ?
#
loop_
_entity_poly.entity_id
_entity_poly.type
_entity_poly.pdbx_seq_one_letter_code
_entity_poly.pdbx_strand_id
1 'polypeptide(L)'
;MTDLPRLPRHTFHASQAAADALVAEVVEDARFAPLPDLKPANNAVRLIVGMWYVSGTMAFPRGWVMAVMLACRAAGARHPSATCLRWYRSKLRDSPAYFAGMRGLDRELLAQIEQDVSV
;
A
#
# COMPACT_ATOMS: atom_id res chain seq x y z
N MET A 1 -32.09 -15.81 -19.17
CA MET A 1 -31.04 -15.20 -18.32
C MET A 1 -31.50 -13.80 -17.99
N THR A 2 -31.89 -13.58 -16.74
CA THR A 2 -32.42 -12.29 -16.28
C THR A 2 -31.26 -11.30 -16.19
N ASP A 3 -31.30 -10.26 -17.01
CA ASP A 3 -30.31 -9.19 -17.04
C ASP A 3 -30.52 -8.33 -15.78
N LEU A 4 -29.82 -8.68 -14.70
CA LEU A 4 -29.90 -7.95 -13.45
C LEU A 4 -29.30 -6.56 -13.65
N PRO A 5 -30.01 -5.49 -13.25
CA PRO A 5 -29.49 -4.14 -13.37
C PRO A 5 -28.15 -4.03 -12.62
N ARG A 6 -27.13 -3.48 -13.29
CA ARG A 6 -25.81 -3.29 -12.69
C ARG A 6 -25.95 -2.39 -11.46
N LEU A 7 -25.48 -2.87 -10.32
CA LEU A 7 -25.46 -2.10 -9.09
C LEU A 7 -24.67 -0.79 -9.30
N PRO A 8 -25.12 0.34 -8.71
CA PRO A 8 -24.41 1.60 -8.78
C PRO A 8 -22.96 1.43 -8.31
N ARG A 9 -22.00 1.81 -9.15
CA ARG A 9 -20.59 1.93 -8.73
C ARG A 9 -20.41 3.28 -8.07
N HIS A 10 -20.46 3.32 -6.74
CA HIS A 10 -20.05 4.52 -6.01
C HIS A 10 -18.54 4.74 -6.17
N THR A 11 -18.16 5.64 -7.09
CA THR A 11 -16.82 6.23 -7.16
C THR A 11 -16.78 7.42 -6.21
N PHE A 12 -16.21 7.23 -5.02
CA PHE A 12 -16.02 8.30 -4.05
C PHE A 12 -14.81 9.13 -4.47
N HIS A 13 -15.02 10.13 -5.32
CA HIS A 13 -13.94 10.96 -5.90
C HIS A 13 -13.05 11.60 -4.82
N ALA A 14 -13.63 12.07 -3.72
CA ALA A 14 -12.88 12.66 -2.61
C ALA A 14 -11.93 11.66 -1.92
N SER A 15 -12.38 10.41 -1.69
CA SER A 15 -11.52 9.40 -1.06
C SER A 15 -10.41 8.94 -2.00
N GLN A 16 -10.67 8.92 -3.31
CA GLN A 16 -9.65 8.61 -4.30
C GLN A 16 -8.58 9.70 -4.36
N ALA A 17 -8.95 10.98 -4.35
CA ALA A 17 -7.98 12.09 -4.32
C ALA A 17 -7.07 12.02 -3.08
N ALA A 18 -7.62 11.71 -1.91
CA ALA A 18 -6.81 11.50 -0.70
C ALA A 18 -5.86 10.30 -0.83
N ALA A 19 -6.31 9.22 -1.46
CA ALA A 19 -5.47 8.04 -1.72
C ALA A 19 -4.34 8.33 -2.71
N ASP A 20 -4.63 9.09 -3.77
CA ASP A 20 -3.65 9.47 -4.77
C ASP A 20 -2.61 10.42 -4.18
N ALA A 21 -3.04 11.40 -3.37
CA ALA A 21 -2.14 12.33 -2.66
C ALA A 21 -1.20 11.59 -1.70
N LEU A 22 -1.74 10.68 -0.88
CA LEU A 22 -0.93 9.86 0.03
C LEU A 22 0.12 9.04 -0.73
N VAL A 23 -0.28 8.36 -1.81
CA VAL A 23 0.67 7.53 -2.58
C VAL A 23 1.68 8.41 -3.32
N ALA A 24 1.30 9.59 -3.81
CA ALA A 24 2.22 10.53 -4.44
C ALA A 24 3.34 10.95 -3.49
N GLU A 25 3.00 11.38 -2.27
CA GLU A 25 3.99 11.75 -1.25
C GLU A 25 4.92 10.57 -0.90
N VAL A 26 4.37 9.35 -0.80
CA VAL A 26 5.18 8.15 -0.52
C VAL A 26 6.19 7.87 -1.63
N VAL A 27 5.83 8.02 -2.90
CA VAL A 27 6.75 7.70 -4.01
C VAL A 27 7.76 8.80 -4.30
N GLU A 28 7.54 10.02 -3.81
CA GLU A 28 8.56 11.09 -3.81
C GLU A 28 9.73 10.76 -2.88
N ASP A 29 9.49 9.97 -1.83
CA ASP A 29 10.55 9.41 -0.99
C ASP A 29 11.22 8.20 -1.67
N ALA A 30 12.50 8.37 -2.03
CA ALA A 30 13.31 7.34 -2.67
C ALA A 30 13.37 6.02 -1.87
N ARG A 31 13.17 6.05 -0.55
CA ARG A 31 13.11 4.85 0.31
C ARG A 31 11.94 3.95 -0.06
N PHE A 32 10.82 4.51 -0.51
CA PHE A 32 9.57 3.79 -0.76
C PHE A 32 9.17 3.73 -2.23
N ALA A 33 9.80 4.55 -3.10
CA ALA A 33 9.59 4.51 -4.53
C ALA A 33 9.61 3.06 -5.08
N PRO A 34 8.65 2.66 -5.93
CA PRO A 34 8.60 1.31 -6.48
C PRO A 34 9.85 1.02 -7.31
N LEU A 35 10.47 -0.14 -7.08
CA LEU A 35 11.68 -0.54 -7.80
C LEU A 35 11.36 -1.61 -8.85
N PRO A 36 11.72 -1.41 -10.14
CA PRO A 36 11.40 -2.35 -11.23
C PRO A 36 11.92 -3.77 -11.01
N ASP A 37 13.11 -3.89 -10.43
CA ASP A 37 13.82 -5.17 -10.26
C ASP A 37 13.39 -5.94 -9.00
N LEU A 38 12.47 -5.38 -8.21
CA LEU A 38 11.94 -6.04 -7.02
C LEU A 38 10.71 -6.89 -7.33
N LYS A 39 10.57 -7.98 -6.58
CA LYS A 39 9.33 -8.78 -6.58
C LYS A 39 8.15 -7.87 -6.18
N PRO A 40 6.96 -8.06 -6.78
CA PRO A 40 5.77 -7.26 -6.45
C PRO A 40 5.44 -7.24 -4.95
N ALA A 41 5.70 -8.34 -4.25
CA ALA A 41 5.54 -8.45 -2.80
C ALA A 41 6.41 -7.45 -2.03
N ASN A 42 7.66 -7.26 -2.43
CA ASN A 42 8.57 -6.33 -1.74
C ASN A 42 8.10 -4.89 -1.97
N ASN A 43 7.72 -4.53 -3.20
CA ASN A 43 7.16 -3.21 -3.48
C ASN A 43 5.84 -2.98 -2.73
N ALA A 44 4.99 -4.00 -2.62
CA ALA A 44 3.76 -3.92 -1.85
C ALA A 44 4.03 -3.52 -0.40
N VAL A 45 4.91 -4.25 0.29
CA VAL A 45 5.20 -4.00 1.71
C VAL A 45 5.93 -2.67 1.89
N ARG A 46 6.90 -2.34 1.03
CA ARG A 46 7.61 -1.04 1.05
C ARG A 46 6.66 0.15 0.93
N LEU A 47 5.72 0.10 -0.02
CA LEU A 47 4.74 1.17 -0.22
C LEU A 47 3.75 1.26 0.94
N ILE A 48 3.31 0.13 1.50
CA ILE A 48 2.41 0.13 2.66
C ILE A 48 3.12 0.72 3.90
N VAL A 49 4.38 0.36 4.14
CA VAL A 49 5.19 0.97 5.21
C VAL A 49 5.38 2.46 4.96
N GLY A 50 5.69 2.87 3.72
CA GLY A 50 5.80 4.28 3.36
C GLY A 50 4.50 5.06 3.61
N MET A 51 3.35 4.47 3.25
CA MET A 51 2.05 5.07 3.50
C MET A 51 1.75 5.23 4.99
N TRP A 52 2.09 4.24 5.81
CA TRP A 52 2.01 4.38 7.26
C TRP A 52 2.99 5.46 7.77
N TYR A 53 4.21 5.51 7.24
CA TYR A 53 5.21 6.49 7.65
C TYR A 53 4.76 7.93 7.38
N VAL A 54 4.11 8.16 6.25
CA VAL A 54 3.55 9.47 5.88
C VAL A 54 2.28 9.79 6.68
N SER A 55 1.35 8.83 6.81
CA SER A 55 0.02 9.11 7.39
C SER A 55 -0.10 8.85 8.90
N GLY A 56 0.88 8.18 9.50
CA GLY A 56 0.83 7.71 10.89
C GLY A 56 -0.20 6.61 11.16
N THR A 57 -0.83 6.03 10.13
CA THR A 57 -1.90 5.03 10.33
C THR A 57 -1.95 3.97 9.24
N MET A 58 -2.43 2.76 9.59
CA MET A 58 -2.77 1.71 8.64
C MET A 58 -4.22 1.83 8.08
N ALA A 59 -4.98 2.83 8.55
CA ALA A 59 -6.35 3.11 8.12
C ALA A 59 -6.40 3.92 6.80
N PHE A 60 -5.83 3.35 5.74
CA PHE A 60 -5.68 4.06 4.46
C PHE A 60 -7.01 4.45 3.79
N PRO A 61 -7.05 5.59 3.07
CA PRO A 61 -8.23 6.05 2.35
C PRO A 61 -8.71 5.07 1.28
N ARG A 62 -10.01 5.01 1.07
CA ARG A 62 -10.61 4.18 0.01
C ARG A 62 -10.09 4.63 -1.36
N GLY A 63 -9.45 3.70 -2.08
CA GLY A 63 -8.82 3.96 -3.37
C GLY A 63 -7.32 3.66 -3.39
N TRP A 64 -6.69 3.53 -2.23
CA TRP A 64 -5.25 3.35 -2.08
C TRP A 64 -4.67 2.17 -2.87
N VAL A 65 -5.41 1.05 -2.98
CA VAL A 65 -4.97 -0.12 -3.76
C VAL A 65 -4.75 0.26 -5.22
N MET A 66 -5.69 1.01 -5.80
CA MET A 66 -5.58 1.46 -7.19
C MET A 66 -4.42 2.44 -7.34
N ALA A 67 -4.29 3.40 -6.42
CA ALA A 67 -3.21 4.38 -6.42
C ALA A 67 -1.82 3.70 -6.39
N VAL A 68 -1.63 2.70 -5.51
CA VAL A 68 -0.40 1.90 -5.45
C VAL A 68 -0.13 1.14 -6.75
N MET A 69 -1.15 0.52 -7.34
CA MET A 69 -0.98 -0.21 -8.61
C MET A 69 -0.58 0.73 -9.76
N LEU A 70 -1.17 1.92 -9.81
CA LEU A 70 -0.83 2.96 -10.79
C LEU A 70 0.59 3.49 -10.57
N ALA A 71 0.99 3.72 -9.33
CA ALA A 71 2.35 4.17 -8.99
C ALA A 71 3.42 3.14 -9.42
N CYS A 72 3.20 1.85 -9.14
CA CYS A 72 4.08 0.79 -9.63
C CYS A 72 4.17 0.79 -11.16
N ARG A 73 3.02 0.93 -11.84
CA ARG A 73 3.00 0.98 -13.32
C ARG A 73 3.75 2.17 -13.87
N ALA A 74 3.59 3.36 -13.27
CA ALA A 74 4.29 4.58 -13.66
C ALA A 74 5.81 4.45 -13.50
N ALA A 75 6.25 3.75 -12.45
CA ALA A 75 7.66 3.45 -12.20
C ALA A 75 8.22 2.29 -13.06
N GLY A 76 7.43 1.68 -13.96
CA GLY A 76 7.85 0.50 -14.73
C GLY A 76 8.00 -0.78 -13.89
N ALA A 77 7.51 -0.79 -12.66
CA ALA A 77 7.55 -1.94 -11.76
C ALA A 77 6.33 -2.84 -11.94
N ARG A 78 6.52 -4.16 -11.74
CA ARG A 78 5.40 -5.10 -11.67
C ARG A 78 4.51 -4.77 -10.48
N HIS A 79 3.24 -4.46 -10.72
CA HIS A 79 2.32 -4.13 -9.66
C HIS A 79 1.82 -5.41 -8.93
N PRO A 80 1.69 -5.38 -7.60
CA PRO A 80 1.01 -6.43 -6.85
C PRO A 80 -0.49 -6.48 -7.19
N SER A 81 -1.14 -7.60 -6.86
CA SER A 81 -2.60 -7.72 -7.01
C SER A 81 -3.32 -7.03 -5.84
N ALA A 82 -4.60 -6.67 -6.04
CA ALA A 82 -5.41 -6.07 -4.98
C ALA A 82 -5.53 -6.96 -3.73
N THR A 83 -5.67 -8.28 -3.91
CA THR A 83 -5.72 -9.26 -2.81
C THR A 83 -4.40 -9.26 -2.03
N CYS A 84 -3.29 -9.26 -2.75
CA CYS A 84 -1.93 -9.23 -2.20
C CYS A 84 -1.70 -7.98 -1.36
N LEU A 85 -2.06 -6.79 -1.87
CA LEU A 85 -1.95 -5.53 -1.14
C LEU A 85 -2.75 -5.52 0.16
N ARG A 86 -4.02 -5.93 0.12
CA ARG A 86 -4.87 -5.97 1.33
C ARG A 86 -4.37 -6.97 2.35
N TRP A 87 -3.92 -8.14 1.90
CA TRP A 87 -3.35 -9.17 2.77
C TRP A 87 -2.09 -8.67 3.46
N TYR A 88 -1.16 -8.06 2.71
CA TYR A 88 0.06 -7.49 3.27
C TYR A 88 -0.22 -6.36 4.26
N ARG A 89 -1.18 -5.47 3.98
CA ARG A 89 -1.58 -4.43 4.95
C ARG A 89 -2.13 -5.05 6.23
N SER A 90 -2.99 -6.06 6.13
CA SER A 90 -3.50 -6.77 7.31
C SER A 90 -2.37 -7.42 8.09
N LYS A 91 -1.46 -8.13 7.41
CA LYS A 91 -0.32 -8.77 8.05
C LYS A 91 0.66 -7.78 8.68
N LEU A 92 0.89 -6.63 8.06
CA LEU A 92 1.70 -5.56 8.64
C LEU A 92 1.04 -4.96 9.89
N ARG A 93 -0.29 -4.97 9.98
CA ARG A 93 -0.99 -4.55 11.19
C ARG A 93 -0.85 -5.59 12.30
N ASP A 94 -0.95 -6.88 11.96
CA ASP A 94 -1.03 -7.96 12.95
C ASP A 94 0.35 -8.49 13.39
N SER A 95 1.35 -8.44 12.51
CA SER A 95 2.71 -8.95 12.75
C SER A 95 3.74 -8.28 11.82
N PRO A 96 4.09 -7.01 12.04
CA PRO A 96 5.15 -6.31 11.31
C PRO A 96 6.47 -7.08 11.20
N ALA A 97 6.90 -7.74 12.28
CA ALA A 97 8.16 -8.50 12.32
C ALA A 97 8.24 -9.63 11.26
N TYR A 98 7.10 -10.13 10.77
CA TYR A 98 7.03 -11.11 9.68
C TYR A 98 7.81 -10.65 8.43
N PHE A 99 7.94 -9.35 8.21
CA PHE A 99 8.56 -8.77 7.03
C PHE A 99 10.04 -8.43 7.18
N ALA A 100 10.67 -8.69 8.33
CA ALA A 100 12.06 -8.28 8.61
C ALA A 100 13.12 -8.87 7.65
N GLY A 101 12.77 -9.93 6.91
CA GLY A 101 13.62 -10.56 5.88
C GLY A 101 13.40 -10.03 4.46
N MET A 102 12.43 -9.14 4.23
CA MET A 102 12.16 -8.61 2.90
C MET A 102 13.17 -7.55 2.49
N ARG A 103 13.62 -7.62 1.24
CA ARG A 103 14.58 -6.68 0.66
C ARG A 103 13.99 -5.27 0.57
N GLY A 104 14.76 -4.29 1.04
CA GLY A 104 14.41 -2.86 0.94
C GLY A 104 13.43 -2.39 2.00
N LEU A 105 13.24 -3.16 3.07
CA LEU A 105 12.52 -2.73 4.27
C LEU A 105 13.49 -2.43 5.39
N ASP A 106 13.24 -1.30 6.06
CA ASP A 106 13.94 -0.92 7.27
C ASP A 106 13.33 -1.65 8.47
N ARG A 107 14.18 -2.30 9.26
CA ARG A 107 13.77 -3.03 10.46
C ARG A 107 13.32 -2.09 11.56
N GLU A 108 13.89 -0.89 11.63
CA GLU A 108 13.51 0.12 12.61
C GLU A 108 12.09 0.61 12.35
N LEU A 109 11.72 0.82 11.08
CA LEU A 109 10.34 1.17 10.72
C LEU A 109 9.35 0.05 11.06
N LEU A 110 9.71 -1.22 10.83
CA LEU A 110 8.85 -2.34 11.23
C LEU A 110 8.67 -2.42 12.75
N ALA A 111 9.73 -2.19 13.52
CA ALA A 111 9.67 -2.15 14.98
C ALA A 111 8.80 -0.98 15.48
N GLN A 112 8.87 0.18 14.83
CA GLN A 112 8.03 1.32 15.16
C GLN A 112 6.55 1.04 14.84
N ILE A 113 6.26 0.42 13.68
CA ILE A 113 4.88 -0.01 13.37
C ILE A 113 4.37 -0.92 14.49
N GLU A 114 5.13 -1.94 14.90
CA GLU A 114 4.73 -2.86 15.97
C GLU A 114 4.35 -2.14 17.26
N GLN A 115 5.10 -1.10 17.64
CA GLN A 115 4.79 -0.28 18.81
C GLN A 115 3.49 0.51 18.61
N ASP A 116 3.27 1.09 17.45
CA ASP A 116 2.14 1.97 17.16
C ASP A 116 0.81 1.23 16.98
N VAL A 117 0.82 0.01 16.42
CA VAL A 117 -0.41 -0.80 16.28
C VAL A 117 -0.76 -1.66 17.51
N SER A 118 0.15 -1.77 18.48
CA SER A 118 -0.11 -2.51 19.73
C SER A 118 -0.88 -1.71 20.79
N VAL A 119 -1.13 -0.41 20.53
CA VAL A 119 -1.89 0.50 21.40
C VAL A 119 -3.36 0.55 20.98
#